data_AF-A0A953W628-F1
#
_entry.id   AF-A0A953W628-F1
#
_cell.length_a   1.000
_cell.length_b   1.000
_cell.length_c   1.000
_cell.angle_alpha   90.00
_cell.angle_beta   90.00
_cell.angle_gamma   90.00
#
_symmetry.space_group_name_H-M   'P 1'
#
loop_
_entity.id
_entity.type
_entity.pdbx_description
1 polymer ?
#
loop_
_entity_poly.entity_id
_entity_poly.type
_entity_poly.pdbx_seq_one_letter_code
_entity_poly.pdbx_strand_id
1 'polypeptide(L)'
;MLKITTKALTKAQEQQARAFRYYGAASDQYKAACEAVGAIVADLQQPVADALAAINGRASAHCVTRYREVLEFAMTAESMLDRADIPQKNRVGIDAFCRPEIKLPNAYKASTVLSTDIYIKRTADGWRFVKAEKVERFTKSAGKVVPQISEEVAEIVKSNAIGPFAVAA
;
A
#
# COMPACT_ATOMS: atom_id res chain seq x y z
N MET A 1 7.68 -13.13 -5.59
CA MET A 1 6.97 -11.91 -5.14
C MET A 1 5.47 -12.20 -5.11
N LEU A 2 4.81 -11.95 -3.98
CA LEU A 2 3.39 -12.27 -3.79
C LEU A 2 2.52 -11.13 -4.34
N LYS A 3 1.29 -11.41 -4.78
CA LYS A 3 0.37 -10.37 -5.28
C LYS A 3 -0.25 -9.64 -4.09
N ILE A 4 -0.19 -8.30 -4.11
CA ILE A 4 -0.94 -7.46 -3.16
C ILE A 4 -2.15 -6.86 -3.85
N THR A 5 -1.94 -6.24 -5.01
CA THR A 5 -3.02 -5.73 -5.86
C THR A 5 -2.91 -6.32 -7.25
N THR A 6 -4.02 -6.27 -7.99
CA THR A 6 -4.10 -6.68 -9.39
C THR A 6 -5.05 -5.77 -10.15
N LYS A 7 -4.92 -5.71 -11.49
CA LYS A 7 -5.90 -5.02 -12.34
C LYS A 7 -7.33 -5.54 -12.13
N ALA A 8 -7.47 -6.84 -11.85
CA ALA A 8 -8.75 -7.46 -11.55
C ALA A 8 -9.35 -6.90 -10.25
N LEU A 9 -8.53 -6.77 -9.19
CA LEU A 9 -8.96 -6.17 -7.93
C LEU A 9 -9.38 -4.70 -8.14
N THR A 10 -8.57 -3.90 -8.84
CA THR A 10 -8.89 -2.49 -9.10
C THR A 10 -10.20 -2.35 -9.87
N LYS A 11 -10.39 -3.14 -10.94
CA LYS A 11 -11.62 -3.13 -11.73
C LYS A 11 -12.84 -3.56 -10.90
N ALA A 12 -12.69 -4.57 -10.04
CA ALA A 12 -13.76 -5.00 -9.15
C ALA A 12 -14.14 -3.91 -8.12
N GLN A 13 -13.14 -3.22 -7.56
CA GLN A 13 -13.36 -2.09 -6.65
C GLN A 13 -14.04 -0.90 -7.35
N GLU A 14 -13.69 -0.60 -8.60
CA GLU A 14 -14.36 0.42 -9.41
C GLU A 14 -15.83 0.04 -9.67
N GLN A 15 -16.10 -1.23 -10.00
CA GLN A 15 -17.46 -1.74 -10.18
C GLN A 15 -18.26 -1.67 -8.88
N GLN A 16 -17.66 -2.03 -7.74
CA GLN A 16 -18.26 -1.90 -6.42
C GLN A 16 -18.60 -0.44 -6.08
N ALA A 17 -17.66 0.48 -6.29
CA ALA A 17 -17.87 1.91 -6.07
C ALA A 17 -18.97 2.47 -6.99
N ARG A 18 -18.99 2.03 -8.25
CA ARG A 18 -20.06 2.38 -9.21
C ARG A 18 -21.41 1.85 -8.74
N ALA A 19 -21.49 0.58 -8.35
CA ALA A 19 -22.73 -0.04 -7.90
C ALA A 19 -23.28 0.67 -6.64
N PHE A 20 -22.40 1.03 -5.71
CA PHE A 20 -22.79 1.83 -4.54
C PHE A 20 -23.38 3.19 -4.94
N ARG A 21 -22.74 3.92 -5.85
CA ARG A 21 -23.20 5.25 -6.29
C ARG A 21 -24.56 5.21 -6.99
N TYR A 22 -24.82 4.21 -7.82
CA TYR A 22 -26.04 4.15 -8.65
C TYR A 22 -27.20 3.39 -7.99
N TYR A 23 -26.91 2.35 -7.21
CA TYR A 23 -27.93 1.44 -6.67
C TYR A 23 -28.00 1.46 -5.13
N GLY A 24 -27.00 2.02 -4.45
CA GLY A 24 -26.94 2.06 -2.99
C GLY A 24 -26.51 0.74 -2.34
N ALA A 25 -26.19 0.79 -1.03
CA ALA A 25 -25.61 -0.33 -0.28
C ALA A 25 -26.53 -1.55 -0.09
N ALA A 26 -27.85 -1.34 -0.10
CA ALA A 26 -28.81 -2.43 0.11
C ALA A 26 -29.09 -3.23 -1.19
N SER A 27 -28.65 -2.72 -2.34
CA SER A 27 -28.91 -3.32 -3.65
C SER A 27 -28.16 -4.65 -3.84
N ASP A 28 -28.77 -5.57 -4.58
CA ASP A 28 -28.14 -6.85 -4.90
C ASP A 28 -26.94 -6.66 -5.84
N GLN A 29 -26.96 -5.63 -6.68
CA GLN A 29 -25.82 -5.24 -7.52
C GLN A 29 -24.60 -4.85 -6.68
N TYR A 30 -24.80 -4.08 -5.61
CA TYR A 30 -23.69 -3.74 -4.70
C TYR A 30 -23.20 -4.97 -3.94
N LYS A 31 -24.10 -5.83 -3.44
CA LYS A 31 -23.72 -7.08 -2.75
C LYS A 31 -22.89 -8.00 -3.65
N ALA A 32 -23.33 -8.22 -4.89
CA ALA A 32 -22.61 -9.03 -5.87
C ALA A 32 -21.21 -8.44 -6.17
N ALA A 33 -21.10 -7.12 -6.25
CA ALA A 33 -19.80 -6.46 -6.44
C ALA A 33 -18.89 -6.60 -5.21
N CYS A 34 -19.44 -6.52 -3.99
CA CYS A 34 -18.70 -6.78 -2.75
C CYS A 34 -18.19 -8.22 -2.68
N GLU A 35 -19.02 -9.19 -3.07
CA GLU A 35 -18.66 -10.61 -3.10
C GLU A 35 -17.53 -10.86 -4.11
N ALA A 36 -17.61 -10.27 -5.31
CA ALA A 36 -16.55 -10.36 -6.31
C ALA A 36 -15.22 -9.79 -5.81
N VAL A 37 -15.24 -8.65 -5.10
CA VAL A 37 -14.04 -8.10 -4.45
C VAL A 37 -13.54 -9.04 -3.36
N GLY A 38 -14.44 -9.57 -2.53
CA GLY A 38 -14.11 -10.51 -1.46
C GLY A 38 -13.41 -11.78 -1.95
N ALA A 39 -13.89 -12.37 -3.04
CA ALA A 39 -13.29 -13.55 -3.66
C ALA A 39 -11.85 -13.28 -4.12
N ILE A 40 -11.61 -12.16 -4.81
CA ILE A 40 -10.27 -11.79 -5.26
C ILE A 40 -9.36 -11.52 -4.04
N VAL A 41 -9.87 -10.84 -3.02
CA VAL A 41 -9.08 -10.56 -1.80
C VAL A 41 -8.71 -11.84 -1.06
N ALA A 42 -9.62 -12.82 -0.98
CA ALA A 42 -9.35 -14.10 -0.32
C ALA A 42 -8.14 -14.82 -0.95
N ASP A 43 -8.07 -14.87 -2.28
CA ASP A 43 -6.95 -15.47 -3.02
C ASP A 43 -5.62 -14.75 -2.79
N LEU A 44 -5.66 -13.43 -2.61
CA LEU A 44 -4.48 -12.59 -2.39
C LEU A 44 -4.02 -12.59 -0.93
N GLN A 45 -4.95 -12.76 0.00
CA GLN A 45 -4.73 -12.61 1.43
C GLN A 45 -3.86 -13.72 2.00
N GLN A 46 -4.16 -14.99 1.68
CA GLN A 46 -3.52 -16.13 2.35
C GLN A 46 -1.99 -16.14 2.18
N PRO A 47 -1.43 -16.00 0.97
CA PRO A 47 0.02 -16.06 0.80
C PRO A 47 0.75 -14.92 1.54
N VAL A 48 0.16 -13.73 1.60
CA VAL A 48 0.73 -12.58 2.31
C VAL A 48 0.64 -12.79 3.82
N ALA A 49 -0.48 -13.29 4.33
CA ALA A 49 -0.64 -13.62 5.74
C ALA A 49 0.39 -14.66 6.20
N ASP A 50 0.59 -15.72 5.41
CA ASP A 50 1.58 -16.76 5.71
C ASP A 50 3.01 -16.21 5.75
N ALA A 51 3.36 -15.34 4.79
CA ALA A 51 4.67 -14.69 4.76
C ALA A 51 4.89 -13.78 5.99
N LEU A 52 3.89 -13.00 6.39
CA LEU A 52 3.97 -12.15 7.58
C LEU A 52 4.07 -12.98 8.87
N ALA A 53 3.30 -14.08 8.97
CA ALA A 53 3.36 -14.98 10.12
C ALA A 53 4.75 -15.61 10.28
N ALA A 54 5.38 -16.04 9.17
CA ALA A 54 6.74 -16.58 9.17
C ALA A 54 7.78 -15.58 9.68
N ILE A 55 7.62 -14.29 9.35
CA ILE A 55 8.58 -13.22 9.70
C ILE A 55 8.39 -12.76 11.15
N ASN A 56 7.14 -12.52 11.54
CA ASN A 56 6.82 -11.98 12.85
C ASN A 56 6.95 -13.04 13.96
N GLY A 57 6.66 -14.31 13.64
CA GLY A 57 6.56 -15.38 14.62
C GLY A 57 5.46 -15.07 15.64
N ARG A 58 5.82 -14.92 16.92
CA ARG A 58 4.88 -14.59 18.00
C ARG A 58 4.64 -13.08 18.18
N ALA A 59 5.40 -12.22 17.49
CA ALA A 59 5.22 -10.78 17.60
C ALA A 59 3.97 -10.32 16.83
N SER A 60 3.14 -9.48 17.45
CA SER A 60 1.86 -9.04 16.83
C SER A 60 1.47 -7.61 17.16
N ALA A 61 1.76 -7.10 18.36
CA ALA A 61 1.22 -5.84 18.86
C ALA A 61 1.56 -4.60 18.02
N HIS A 62 2.75 -4.54 17.44
CA HIS A 62 3.23 -3.42 16.60
C HIS A 62 3.76 -3.89 15.25
N CYS A 63 3.47 -5.15 14.92
CA CYS A 63 3.87 -5.79 13.68
C CYS A 63 2.72 -5.70 12.68
N VAL A 64 3.06 -5.65 11.40
CA VAL A 64 2.07 -5.79 10.33
C VAL A 64 1.70 -7.25 10.25
N THR A 65 0.44 -7.60 10.51
CA THR A 65 -0.01 -9.00 10.63
C THR A 65 -1.08 -9.36 9.61
N ARG A 66 -1.75 -8.37 9.03
CA ARG A 66 -2.89 -8.58 8.15
C ARG A 66 -2.59 -8.12 6.73
N TYR A 67 -3.07 -8.88 5.76
CA TYR A 67 -3.03 -8.50 4.34
C TYR A 67 -3.61 -7.09 4.11
N ARG A 68 -4.69 -6.73 4.81
CA ARG A 68 -5.33 -5.42 4.69
C ARG A 68 -4.36 -4.26 4.95
N GLU A 69 -3.47 -4.38 5.93
CA GLU A 69 -2.48 -3.33 6.24
C GLU A 69 -1.48 -3.19 5.08
N VAL A 70 -1.06 -4.31 4.48
CA VAL A 70 -0.18 -4.33 3.30
C VAL A 70 -0.88 -3.72 2.08
N LEU A 71 -2.17 -4.01 1.90
CA LEU A 71 -3.00 -3.41 0.86
C LEU A 71 -3.10 -1.89 1.04
N GLU A 72 -3.31 -1.41 2.26
CA GLU A 72 -3.36 0.02 2.58
C GLU A 72 -2.03 0.72 2.25
N PHE A 73 -0.88 0.08 2.51
CA PHE A 73 0.42 0.59 2.07
C PHE A 73 0.53 0.68 0.54
N ALA A 74 0.10 -0.36 -0.19
CA ALA A 74 0.11 -0.35 -1.65
C ALA A 74 -0.80 0.75 -2.24
N MET A 75 -2.00 0.94 -1.66
CA MET A 75 -2.91 2.01 -2.06
C MET A 75 -2.34 3.40 -1.76
N THR A 76 -1.69 3.56 -0.60
CA THR A 76 -1.02 4.81 -0.22
C THR A 76 0.11 5.13 -1.18
N ALA A 77 0.96 4.14 -1.49
CA ALA A 77 2.05 4.30 -2.45
C ALA A 77 1.52 4.68 -3.84
N GLU A 78 0.46 4.01 -4.33
CA GLU A 78 -0.16 4.37 -5.61
C GLU A 78 -0.71 5.80 -5.61
N SER A 79 -1.38 6.22 -4.53
CA SER A 79 -1.90 7.59 -4.40
C SER A 79 -0.78 8.63 -4.38
N MET A 80 0.37 8.34 -3.77
CA MET A 80 1.53 9.23 -3.81
C MET A 80 2.09 9.38 -5.22
N LEU A 81 2.19 8.29 -5.98
CA LEU A 81 2.63 8.33 -7.38
C LEU A 81 1.64 9.11 -8.27
N ASP A 82 0.35 8.98 -7.98
CA ASP A 82 -0.72 9.70 -8.67
C ASP A 82 -0.67 11.21 -8.40
N ARG A 83 -0.48 11.60 -7.13
CA ARG A 83 -0.33 13.01 -6.74
C ARG A 83 0.93 13.66 -7.29
N ALA A 84 1.98 12.87 -7.54
CA ALA A 84 3.20 13.32 -8.20
C ALA A 84 3.06 13.37 -9.73
N ASP A 85 1.86 13.11 -10.26
CA ASP A 85 1.53 13.09 -11.69
C ASP A 85 2.45 12.16 -12.50
N ILE A 86 2.89 11.05 -11.89
CA ILE A 86 3.74 10.09 -12.58
C ILE A 86 2.87 9.25 -13.53
N PRO A 87 3.13 9.24 -14.85
CA PRO A 87 2.36 8.43 -15.79
C PRO A 87 2.44 6.95 -15.46
N GLN A 88 1.33 6.21 -15.63
CA GLN A 88 1.27 4.78 -15.27
C GLN A 88 2.40 3.92 -15.88
N LYS A 89 2.81 4.22 -17.12
CA LYS A 89 3.92 3.53 -17.80
C LYS A 89 5.26 3.67 -17.07
N ASN A 90 5.47 4.80 -16.39
CA ASN A 90 6.68 5.12 -15.63
C ASN A 90 6.60 4.64 -14.16
N ARG A 91 5.46 4.10 -13.72
CA ARG A 91 5.30 3.57 -12.36
C ARG A 91 5.88 2.15 -12.21
N VAL A 92 6.01 1.40 -13.31
CA VAL A 92 6.49 0.02 -13.27
C VAL A 92 7.96 0.00 -12.85
N GLY A 93 8.28 -0.88 -11.90
CA GLY A 93 9.64 -1.02 -11.36
C GLY A 93 9.88 -0.26 -10.07
N ILE A 94 9.03 0.72 -9.72
CA ILE A 94 9.12 1.50 -8.48
C ILE A 94 9.00 0.57 -7.27
N ASP A 95 9.96 0.66 -6.37
CA ASP A 95 9.92 0.00 -5.06
C ASP A 95 9.33 0.96 -4.03
N ALA A 96 8.66 0.46 -3.00
CA ALA A 96 8.20 1.29 -1.89
C ALA A 96 8.51 0.63 -0.55
N PHE A 97 9.14 1.41 0.31
CA PHE A 97 9.40 1.06 1.69
C PHE A 97 8.25 1.51 2.57
N CYS A 98 7.69 0.58 3.34
CA CYS A 98 6.49 0.79 4.13
C CYS A 98 6.75 0.39 5.59
N ARG A 99 6.36 1.24 6.52
CA ARG A 99 6.42 0.98 7.96
C ARG A 99 5.13 1.41 8.65
N PRO A 100 4.63 0.62 9.60
CA PRO A 100 3.48 1.00 10.41
C PRO A 100 3.85 2.12 11.39
N GLU A 101 2.83 2.81 11.86
CA GLU A 101 2.95 3.75 12.96
C GLU A 101 2.92 3.01 14.30
N ILE A 102 3.79 3.41 15.25
CA ILE A 102 3.84 2.83 16.59
C ILE A 102 3.39 3.89 17.59
N LYS A 103 2.11 3.89 17.93
CA LYS A 103 1.53 4.76 18.96
C LYS A 103 1.44 4.01 20.29
N LEU A 104 2.33 4.35 21.22
CA LEU A 104 2.24 3.88 22.61
C LEU A 104 1.93 5.06 23.55
N PRO A 105 1.01 4.88 24.53
CA PRO A 105 0.69 5.92 25.49
C PRO A 105 1.91 6.31 26.32
N ASN A 106 1.94 7.57 26.78
CA ASN A 106 3.08 8.24 27.43
C ASN A 106 3.68 7.53 28.66
N ALA A 107 3.02 6.50 29.20
CA ALA A 107 3.47 5.77 30.38
C ALA A 107 4.73 4.92 30.13
N TYR A 108 5.01 4.54 28.88
CA TYR A 108 6.22 3.79 28.53
C TYR A 108 7.30 4.77 28.06
N LYS A 109 8.31 5.01 28.93
CA LYS A 109 9.55 5.72 28.56
C LYS A 109 10.15 5.08 27.31
N ALA A 110 10.75 5.90 26.44
CA ALA A 110 11.35 5.57 25.13
C ALA A 110 11.98 4.18 25.03
N SER A 111 11.15 3.15 24.84
CA SER A 111 11.56 1.77 24.68
C SER A 111 11.55 1.39 23.19
N THR A 112 12.37 0.41 22.83
CA THR A 112 12.25 -0.24 21.53
C THR A 112 11.20 -1.33 21.61
N VAL A 113 10.43 -1.49 20.53
CA VAL A 113 9.46 -2.57 20.35
C VAL A 113 9.69 -3.23 19.00
N LEU A 114 9.31 -4.50 18.88
CA LEU A 114 9.34 -5.22 17.61
C LEU A 114 8.24 -4.71 16.69
N SER A 115 8.62 -4.46 15.44
CA SER A 115 7.76 -3.99 14.36
C SER A 115 8.14 -4.72 13.07
N THR A 116 7.34 -4.50 12.03
CA THR A 116 7.57 -5.09 10.70
C THR A 116 7.75 -3.99 9.67
N ASP A 117 8.85 -4.04 8.93
CA ASP A 117 9.06 -3.22 7.73
C ASP A 117 8.69 -4.04 6.50
N ILE A 118 8.06 -3.40 5.53
CA ILE A 118 7.57 -4.07 4.32
C ILE A 118 8.14 -3.38 3.08
N TYR A 119 8.57 -4.20 2.13
CA TYR A 119 9.04 -3.76 0.83
C TYR A 119 8.09 -4.29 -0.24
N ILE A 120 7.53 -3.38 -1.00
CA ILE A 120 6.61 -3.68 -2.10
C ILE A 120 7.16 -3.14 -3.41
N LYS A 121 6.82 -3.76 -4.53
CA LYS A 121 7.27 -3.35 -5.87
C LYS A 121 6.10 -3.22 -6.81
N ARG A 122 6.08 -2.15 -7.62
CA ARG A 122 5.07 -1.91 -8.63
C ARG A 122 5.39 -2.70 -9.90
N THR A 123 4.50 -3.61 -10.29
CA THR A 123 4.51 -4.30 -11.59
C THR A 123 3.47 -3.70 -12.52
N ALA A 124 3.39 -4.15 -13.78
CA ALA A 124 2.38 -3.64 -14.72
C ALA A 124 0.93 -3.91 -14.27
N ASP A 125 0.70 -4.96 -13.49
CA ASP A 125 -0.63 -5.40 -13.05
C ASP A 125 -1.02 -4.95 -11.65
N GLY A 126 -0.09 -4.48 -10.81
CA GLY A 126 -0.38 -4.03 -9.45
C GLY A 126 0.87 -3.96 -8.59
N TRP A 127 0.69 -3.96 -7.28
CA TRP A 127 1.77 -4.02 -6.30
C TRP A 127 2.04 -5.47 -5.89
N ARG A 128 3.32 -5.78 -5.71
CA ARG A 128 3.80 -7.09 -5.28
C ARG A 128 4.56 -6.99 -3.97
N PHE A 129 4.34 -7.94 -3.09
CA PHE A 129 5.12 -8.10 -1.86
C PHE A 129 6.48 -8.68 -2.23
N VAL A 130 7.55 -7.95 -1.88
CA VAL A 130 8.94 -8.36 -2.15
C VAL A 130 9.49 -9.10 -0.94
N LYS A 131 9.51 -8.42 0.22
CA LYS A 131 9.99 -8.95 1.49
C LYS A 131 9.38 -8.16 2.65
N ALA A 132 9.45 -8.74 3.83
CA ALA A 132 9.31 -7.99 5.07
C ALA A 132 10.43 -8.36 6.03
N GLU A 133 10.71 -7.45 6.96
CA GLU A 133 11.77 -7.58 7.92
C GLU A 133 11.23 -7.26 9.30
N LYS A 134 11.57 -8.11 10.28
CA LYS A 134 11.27 -7.84 11.68
C LYS A 134 12.36 -6.94 12.23
N VAL A 135 11.98 -5.78 12.75
CA VAL A 135 12.89 -4.72 13.18
C VAL A 135 12.52 -4.19 14.55
N GLU A 136 13.50 -3.74 15.32
CA GLU A 136 13.26 -2.99 16.55
C GLU A 136 13.10 -1.50 16.23
N ARG A 137 12.11 -0.86 16.85
CA ARG A 137 11.83 0.56 16.65
C ARG A 137 11.43 1.24 17.95
N PHE A 138 11.82 2.50 18.10
CA PHE A 138 11.38 3.31 19.23
C PHE A 138 9.86 3.48 19.25
N THR A 139 9.30 3.46 20.45
CA THR A 139 7.93 3.92 20.72
C THR A 139 7.69 5.31 20.11
N LYS A 140 6.48 5.59 19.62
CA LYS A 140 6.08 6.88 18.98
C LYS A 140 6.72 7.13 17.61
N SER A 141 7.24 6.08 17.00
CA SER A 141 7.68 6.10 15.61
C SER A 141 6.52 6.38 14.65
N ALA A 142 6.65 7.42 13.82
CA ALA A 142 5.69 7.70 12.76
C ALA A 142 5.68 6.58 11.70
N GLY A 143 4.48 6.29 11.17
CA GLY A 143 4.31 5.46 9.98
C GLY A 143 4.89 6.16 8.75
N LYS A 144 5.34 5.39 7.76
CA LYS A 144 5.94 5.95 6.54
C LYS A 144 5.69 5.02 5.37
N VAL A 145 5.32 5.60 4.24
CA VAL A 145 5.33 4.94 2.93
C VAL A 145 6.22 5.79 2.03
N VAL A 146 7.24 5.18 1.46
CA VAL A 146 8.27 5.89 0.67
C VAL A 146 8.48 5.15 -0.64
N PRO A 147 7.84 5.60 -1.72
CA PRO A 147 8.20 5.18 -3.07
C PRO A 147 9.64 5.63 -3.39
N GLN A 148 10.43 4.72 -3.94
CA GLN A 148 11.77 4.94 -4.46
C GLN A 148 11.69 4.94 -5.98
N ILE A 149 11.99 6.09 -6.56
CA ILE A 149 11.90 6.33 -8.00
C ILE A 149 13.30 6.38 -8.61
N SER A 150 13.43 5.98 -9.88
CA SER A 150 14.67 6.17 -10.63
C SER A 150 14.91 7.65 -10.92
N GLU A 151 16.15 8.00 -11.27
CA GLU A 151 16.52 9.36 -11.66
C GLU A 151 15.69 9.86 -12.85
N GLU A 152 15.45 9.00 -13.84
CA GLU A 152 14.58 9.30 -14.98
C GLU A 152 13.16 9.71 -14.56
N VAL A 153 12.58 8.99 -13.59
CA VAL A 153 11.24 9.32 -13.06
C VAL A 153 11.30 10.58 -12.20
N ALA A 154 12.40 10.81 -11.48
CA ALA A 154 12.59 12.03 -10.70
C ALA A 154 12.59 13.29 -11.60
N GLU A 155 13.18 13.22 -12.79
CA GLU A 155 13.13 14.33 -13.76
C GLU A 155 11.71 14.60 -14.28
N ILE A 156 10.91 13.55 -14.51
CA ILE A 156 9.49 13.70 -14.85
C ILE A 156 8.74 14.43 -13.73
N VAL A 157 8.94 14.01 -12.47
CA VAL A 157 8.30 14.64 -11.32
C VAL A 157 8.71 16.11 -11.18
N LYS A 158 10.00 16.43 -11.36
CA LYS A 158 10.49 17.83 -11.34
C LYS A 158 9.84 18.65 -12.46
N SER A 159 9.78 18.11 -13.67
CA SER A 159 9.16 18.77 -14.82
C SER A 159 7.67 19.04 -14.58
N ASN A 160 6.93 18.03 -14.11
CA ASN A 160 5.51 18.15 -13.79
C ASN A 160 5.24 19.13 -12.65
N ALA A 161 6.12 19.18 -11.65
CA ALA A 161 5.99 20.12 -10.53
C ALA A 161 6.20 21.58 -10.96
N ILE A 162 7.05 21.85 -11.96
CA ILE A 162 7.32 23.21 -12.45
C ILE A 162 6.33 23.63 -13.53
N GLY A 163 5.83 22.70 -14.36
CA GLY A 163 4.99 22.98 -15.52
C GLY A 163 3.80 23.94 -15.31
N PRO A 164 3.07 23.89 -14.18
CA PRO A 164 1.98 24.83 -13.89
C PRO A 164 2.41 26.27 -13.59
N PHE A 165 3.70 26.54 -13.37
CA PHE A 165 4.21 27.83 -12.94
C PHE A 165 4.92 28.56 -14.10
N ALA A 166 4.63 29.86 -14.25
CA ALA A 166 5.43 30.72 -15.11
C ALA A 166 6.77 31.03 -14.42
N VAL A 167 7.89 30.78 -15.08
CA VAL A 167 9.22 31.13 -14.57
C VAL A 167 9.49 32.60 -14.92
N ALA A 168 9.58 33.45 -13.90
CA ALA A 168 9.97 34.85 -14.08
C ALA A 168 11.45 34.93 -14.47
N ALA A 169 11.74 35.72 -15.49
CA ALA A 169 13.10 36.01 -15.98
C ALA A 169 13.80 37.07 -15.12
#